data_AF-A0AAD3CYY4-F1
#
_entry.id   AF-A0AAD3CYY4-F1
#
_cell.length_a   1.000
_cell.length_b   1.000
_cell.length_c   1.000
_cell.angle_alpha   90.00
_cell.angle_beta   90.00
_cell.angle_gamma   90.00
#
_symmetry.space_group_name_H-M   'P 1'
#
loop_
_entity.id
_entity.type
_entity.pdbx_description
1 polymer ?
#
loop_
_entity_poly.entity_id
_entity_poly.type
_entity_poly.pdbx_seq_one_letter_code
_entity_poly.pdbx_strand_id
1 'polypeptide(L)'
;MSGQGGDDLDGLTGFFFYMFIVHPITAWILRPGRFERKKSIMYAIGFLAALAAVKTGMSMQAKGPNHYQLLGVTRDSNPLEIKRAYKKLSLSLHPDKNPSPTASDEFDAVKQAYDVLMDMEFREVYNKFGSDGINANKRFDETTFFMELGIFYLTWGMMAYVLTLGKKSGDARQWTFTGLIIMLVLEISIMTSQTNPLPSNLFPTWTEYEAVWLLHTLFPAFMNGCRSLGSYLYVDLEKQTRQLLLALQEQNKDILLVLRDVQICTQSIQANGVAAGGAPRVAGAPTATPLMGATPTGKIRELQERLQASNTQVNAAVKDIKFDGSGKSSSMGFYAMIIGYIAMSYLFK
;
A
#
# COMPACT_ATOMS: atom_id res chain seq x y z
N MET A 1 20.68 28.97 22.83
CA MET A 1 20.85 29.31 21.40
C MET A 1 20.96 28.01 20.62
N SER A 2 20.35 27.98 19.43
CA SER A 2 20.42 26.96 18.36
C SER A 2 19.93 25.54 18.67
N GLY A 3 18.61 25.36 18.65
CA GLY A 3 17.97 24.07 18.31
C GLY A 3 16.99 24.19 17.12
N GLN A 4 16.86 25.38 16.52
CA GLN A 4 16.11 25.59 15.29
C GLN A 4 17.00 25.17 14.11
N GLY A 5 16.62 24.09 13.41
CA GLY A 5 17.28 23.67 12.18
C GLY A 5 17.20 22.18 11.84
N GLY A 6 16.54 21.35 12.66
CA GLY A 6 16.46 19.90 12.41
C GLY A 6 15.37 19.48 11.42
N ASP A 7 14.26 20.21 11.34
CA ASP A 7 13.00 19.59 10.90
C ASP A 7 12.74 19.69 9.40
N ASP A 8 13.24 20.74 8.73
CA ASP A 8 13.05 20.92 7.28
C ASP A 8 13.90 19.94 6.44
N LEU A 9 14.99 19.43 7.02
CA LEU A 9 15.86 18.44 6.38
C LEU A 9 15.40 17.02 6.64
N ASP A 10 14.56 16.74 7.63
CA ASP A 10 14.11 15.38 7.94
C ASP A 10 13.15 14.82 6.89
N GLY A 11 12.35 15.68 6.25
CA GLY A 11 11.49 15.29 5.12
C GLY A 11 12.29 14.90 3.87
N LEU A 12 13.23 15.75 3.47
CA LEU A 12 14.05 15.55 2.26
C LEU A 12 15.15 14.50 2.46
N THR A 13 15.86 14.54 3.59
CA THR A 13 16.90 13.56 3.96
C THR A 13 16.26 12.21 4.22
N GLY A 14 15.10 12.18 4.90
CA GLY A 14 14.29 10.98 5.04
C GLY A 14 13.85 10.43 3.68
N PHE A 15 13.41 11.29 2.76
CA PHE A 15 13.07 10.89 1.41
C PHE A 15 14.24 10.22 0.67
N PHE A 16 15.42 10.84 0.67
CA PHE A 16 16.61 10.27 0.03
C PHE A 16 17.04 8.96 0.66
N PHE A 17 16.93 8.83 1.98
CA PHE A 17 17.14 7.56 2.69
C PHE A 17 16.16 6.48 2.20
N TYR A 18 14.87 6.80 2.10
CA TYR A 18 13.86 5.86 1.58
C TYR A 18 14.09 5.50 0.10
N MET A 19 14.53 6.46 -0.72
CA MET A 19 14.76 6.25 -2.14
C MET A 19 16.04 5.47 -2.45
N PHE A 20 17.15 5.77 -1.78
CA PHE A 20 18.46 5.18 -2.10
C PHE A 20 18.82 3.97 -1.25
N ILE A 21 18.22 3.79 -0.06
CA ILE A 21 18.57 2.68 0.84
C ILE A 21 17.38 1.75 1.00
N VAL A 22 16.22 2.27 1.41
CA VAL A 22 15.06 1.41 1.72
C VAL A 22 14.51 0.74 0.45
N HIS A 23 14.34 1.49 -0.64
CA HIS A 23 13.76 0.96 -1.88
C HIS A 23 14.62 -0.15 -2.54
N PRO A 24 15.95 -0.03 -2.67
CA PRO A 24 16.76 -1.15 -3.17
C PRO A 24 16.67 -2.40 -2.30
N ILE A 25 16.59 -2.25 -0.97
CA ILE A 25 16.48 -3.36 -0.03
C ILE A 25 15.10 -4.02 -0.13
N THR A 26 14.01 -3.26 -0.16
CA THR A 26 12.66 -3.83 -0.33
C THR A 26 12.50 -4.52 -1.69
N ALA A 27 13.05 -3.93 -2.76
CA ALA A 27 13.09 -4.55 -4.09
C ALA A 27 13.94 -5.84 -4.10
N TRP A 28 15.05 -5.88 -3.35
CA TRP A 28 15.84 -7.08 -3.17
C TRP A 28 15.05 -8.17 -2.42
N ILE A 29 14.31 -7.83 -1.36
CA ILE A 29 13.47 -8.79 -0.62
C ILE A 29 12.35 -9.36 -1.50
N LEU A 30 11.73 -8.52 -2.32
CA LEU A 30 10.59 -8.88 -3.18
C LEU A 30 10.99 -9.43 -4.55
N ARG A 31 12.27 -9.69 -4.79
CA ARG A 31 12.76 -10.23 -6.06
C ARG A 31 12.06 -11.57 -6.38
N PRO A 32 11.45 -11.72 -7.58
CA PRO A 32 10.74 -12.94 -7.94
C PRO A 32 11.70 -14.15 -7.94
N GLY A 33 11.26 -15.26 -7.35
CA GLY A 33 12.00 -16.52 -7.29
C GLY A 33 12.97 -16.68 -6.11
N ARG A 34 13.16 -15.67 -5.25
CA ARG A 34 14.02 -15.81 -4.05
C ARG A 34 13.31 -16.48 -2.88
N PHE A 35 12.09 -16.05 -2.59
CA PHE A 35 11.25 -16.59 -1.52
C PHE A 35 9.85 -16.91 -2.06
N GLU A 36 9.12 -17.78 -1.35
CA GLU A 36 7.68 -17.95 -1.58
C GLU A 36 6.95 -16.61 -1.45
N ARG A 37 5.94 -16.39 -2.30
CA ARG A 37 5.18 -15.12 -2.39
C ARG A 37 4.68 -14.58 -1.05
N LYS A 38 4.27 -15.48 -0.13
CA LYS A 38 3.79 -15.10 1.21
C LYS A 38 4.93 -14.66 2.13
N LYS A 39 6.09 -15.33 2.05
CA LYS A 39 7.27 -15.05 2.89
C LYS A 39 7.96 -13.76 2.46
N SER A 40 8.10 -13.51 1.16
CA SER A 40 8.68 -12.24 0.64
C SER A 40 7.88 -11.02 1.09
N ILE A 41 6.56 -11.07 1.03
CA ILE A 41 5.67 -10.01 1.51
C ILE A 41 5.84 -9.81 3.02
N MET A 42 5.84 -10.90 3.80
CA MET A 42 6.03 -10.84 5.25
C MET A 42 7.37 -10.21 5.64
N TYR A 43 8.46 -10.58 4.98
CA TYR A 43 9.78 -9.99 5.23
C TYR A 43 9.85 -8.52 4.82
N ALA A 44 9.21 -8.13 3.71
CA ALA A 44 9.18 -6.74 3.28
C ALA A 44 8.39 -5.85 4.24
N ILE A 45 7.22 -6.32 4.70
CA ILE A 45 6.41 -5.63 5.71
C ILE A 45 7.16 -5.57 7.04
N GLY A 46 7.74 -6.68 7.49
CA GLY A 46 8.52 -6.74 8.73
C GLY A 46 9.73 -5.81 8.70
N PHE A 47 10.46 -5.73 7.58
CA PHE A 47 11.58 -4.81 7.39
C PHE A 47 11.13 -3.35 7.47
N LEU A 48 10.07 -2.99 6.74
CA LEU A 48 9.54 -1.61 6.76
C LEU A 48 9.00 -1.23 8.14
N ALA A 49 8.32 -2.15 8.82
CA ALA A 49 7.81 -1.93 10.18
C ALA A 49 8.94 -1.78 11.20
N ALA A 50 9.98 -2.63 11.12
CA ALA A 50 11.14 -2.53 12.00
C ALA A 50 11.90 -1.21 11.77
N LEU A 51 12.09 -0.81 10.51
CA LEU A 51 12.75 0.44 10.16
C LEU A 51 11.94 1.66 10.62
N ALA A 52 10.62 1.62 10.45
CA ALA A 52 9.72 2.64 10.97
C ALA A 52 9.80 2.71 12.51
N ALA A 53 9.77 1.57 13.20
CA ALA A 53 9.87 1.51 14.66
C ALA A 53 11.21 2.05 15.19
N VAL A 54 12.33 1.70 14.55
CA VAL A 54 13.66 2.24 14.90
C VAL A 54 13.71 3.74 14.66
N LYS A 55 13.25 4.22 13.50
CA LYS A 55 13.22 5.65 13.19
C LYS A 55 12.37 6.41 14.21
N THR A 56 11.14 5.95 14.45
CA THR A 56 10.24 6.55 15.44
C THR A 56 10.86 6.54 16.83
N GLY A 57 11.48 5.43 17.25
CA GLY A 57 12.14 5.32 18.55
C GLY A 57 13.30 6.31 18.71
N MET A 58 14.15 6.45 17.70
CA MET A 58 15.25 7.42 17.70
C MET A 58 14.74 8.86 17.73
N SER A 59 13.71 9.18 16.94
CA SER A 59 13.12 10.51 16.93
C SER A 59 12.39 10.84 18.24
N MET A 60 11.70 9.87 18.86
CA MET A 60 11.09 10.05 20.19
C MET A 60 12.15 10.31 21.26
N GLN A 61 13.29 9.61 21.22
CA GLN A 61 14.39 9.85 22.15
C GLN A 61 15.00 11.25 21.98
N ALA A 62 15.07 11.76 20.74
CA ALA A 62 15.59 13.09 20.46
C ALA A 62 14.64 14.21 20.95
N LYS A 63 13.32 13.99 20.92
CA LYS A 63 12.31 14.99 21.32
C LYS A 63 12.19 15.18 22.83
N GLY A 64 12.63 14.19 23.62
CA GLY A 64 12.58 14.23 25.08
C GLY A 64 11.17 13.98 25.65
N PRO A 65 11.03 13.91 26.98
CA PRO A 65 9.76 13.62 27.64
C PRO A 65 8.77 14.81 27.57
N ASN A 66 7.49 14.52 27.35
CA ASN A 66 6.43 15.54 27.36
C ASN A 66 6.20 16.15 28.75
N HIS A 67 5.49 17.28 28.82
CA HIS A 67 5.09 17.92 30.08
C HIS A 67 4.28 17.00 30.99
N TYR A 68 3.38 16.17 30.43
CA TYR A 68 2.63 15.16 31.20
C TYR A 68 3.56 14.08 31.77
N GLN A 69 4.55 13.62 31.00
CA GLN A 69 5.52 12.62 31.42
C GLN A 69 6.50 13.18 32.46
N LEU A 70 6.93 14.43 32.30
CA LEU A 70 7.78 15.17 33.23
C LEU A 70 7.12 15.31 34.61
N LEU A 71 5.82 15.62 34.64
CA LEU A 71 5.05 15.73 35.89
C LEU A 71 4.55 14.36 36.41
N GLY A 72 4.64 13.31 35.62
CA GLY A 72 4.14 11.97 35.96
C GLY A 72 2.62 11.90 36.11
N VAL A 73 1.89 12.71 35.33
CA VAL A 73 0.43 12.81 35.35
C VAL A 73 -0.15 12.38 34.01
N THR A 74 -1.43 11.97 34.00
CA THR A 74 -2.11 11.63 32.75
C THR A 74 -2.72 12.87 32.13
N ARG A 75 -3.11 12.76 30.85
CA ARG A 75 -3.79 13.87 30.16
C ARG A 75 -5.15 14.23 30.78
N ASP A 76 -5.77 13.28 31.49
CA ASP A 76 -7.04 13.45 32.19
C ASP A 76 -6.89 14.02 33.60
N SER A 77 -5.67 14.27 34.07
CA SER A 77 -5.45 14.76 35.42
C SER A 77 -6.07 16.13 35.65
N ASN A 78 -6.79 16.22 36.77
CA ASN A 78 -7.42 17.44 37.26
C ASN A 78 -6.33 18.44 37.72
N PRO A 79 -6.51 19.77 37.55
CA PRO A 79 -5.73 20.82 38.21
C PRO A 79 -5.15 20.51 39.60
N LEU A 80 -5.97 19.91 40.49
CA LEU A 80 -5.55 19.53 41.84
C LEU A 80 -4.45 18.45 41.86
N GLU A 81 -4.53 17.49 40.95
CA GLU A 81 -3.53 16.42 40.80
C GLU A 81 -2.23 16.95 40.22
N ILE A 82 -2.32 17.80 39.20
CA ILE A 82 -1.18 18.48 38.57
C ILE A 82 -0.42 19.30 39.63
N LYS A 83 -1.14 20.08 40.45
CA LYS A 83 -0.55 20.86 41.53
C LYS A 83 0.11 19.99 42.61
N ARG A 84 -0.50 18.85 42.96
CA ARG A 84 0.07 17.89 43.92
C ARG A 84 1.35 17.26 43.39
N ALA A 85 1.35 16.84 42.12
CA ALA A 85 2.51 16.26 41.45
C ALA A 85 3.68 17.26 41.37
N TYR A 86 3.39 18.50 40.94
CA TYR A 86 4.38 19.58 40.91
C TYR A 86 4.99 19.84 42.29
N LYS A 87 4.16 19.95 43.35
CA LYS A 87 4.67 20.19 44.71
C LYS A 87 5.62 19.08 45.18
N LYS A 88 5.32 17.83 44.84
CA LYS A 88 6.16 16.68 45.18
C LYS A 88 7.50 16.73 44.45
N LEU A 89 7.47 16.98 43.14
CA LEU A 89 8.66 17.02 42.27
C LEU A 89 9.55 18.24 42.55
N SER A 90 8.95 19.41 42.78
CA SER A 90 9.65 20.64 43.12
C SER A 90 10.47 20.52 44.42
N LEU A 91 9.94 19.80 45.42
CA LEU A 91 10.66 19.54 46.67
C LEU A 91 11.83 18.56 46.51
N SER A 92 11.74 17.60 45.59
CA SER A 92 12.82 16.63 45.32
C SER A 92 13.90 17.18 44.40
N LEU A 93 13.53 18.04 43.45
CA LEU A 93 14.44 18.61 42.45
C LEU A 93 14.99 19.97 42.85
N HIS A 94 14.66 20.47 44.05
CA HIS A 94 15.15 21.76 44.52
C HIS A 94 16.70 21.79 44.51
N PRO A 95 17.36 22.80 43.90
CA PRO A 95 18.82 22.83 43.73
C PRO A 95 19.59 22.84 45.06
N ASP A 96 18.94 23.27 46.14
CA ASP A 96 19.52 23.23 47.50
C ASP A 96 19.52 21.82 48.13
N LYS A 97 18.63 20.93 47.68
CA LYS A 97 18.50 19.56 48.21
C LYS A 97 19.07 18.50 47.27
N ASN A 98 19.15 18.79 45.98
CA ASN A 98 19.69 17.91 44.97
C ASN A 98 21.04 18.45 44.48
N PRO A 99 22.19 17.85 44.88
CA PRO A 99 23.51 18.29 44.47
C PRO A 99 23.87 17.88 43.01
N SER A 100 22.92 17.37 42.22
CA SER A 100 23.16 17.04 40.81
C SER A 100 23.42 18.32 39.99
N PRO A 101 24.40 18.31 39.07
CA PRO A 101 24.61 19.41 38.13
C PRO A 101 23.42 19.66 37.19
N THR A 102 22.52 18.67 37.01
CA THR A 102 21.31 18.79 36.18
C THR A 102 20.07 19.25 36.95
N ALA A 103 20.16 19.40 38.27
CA ALA A 103 18.99 19.69 39.10
C ALA A 103 18.29 21.01 38.74
N SER A 104 19.05 22.04 38.32
CA SER A 104 18.49 23.32 37.88
C SER A 104 17.68 23.16 36.59
N ASP A 105 18.24 22.47 35.59
CA ASP A 105 17.59 22.27 34.30
C ASP A 105 16.32 21.41 34.43
N GLU A 106 16.37 20.36 35.24
CA GLU A 106 15.22 19.50 35.54
C GLU A 106 14.12 20.26 36.31
N PHE A 107 14.52 21.11 37.25
CA PHE A 107 13.59 21.95 38.00
C PHE A 107 12.88 22.96 37.08
N ASP A 108 13.64 23.62 36.20
CA ASP A 108 13.09 24.58 35.24
C ASP A 108 12.14 23.90 34.25
N ALA A 109 12.48 22.69 33.77
CA ALA A 109 11.60 21.90 32.91
C ALA A 109 10.28 21.49 33.60
N VAL A 110 10.34 21.07 34.87
CA VAL A 110 9.14 20.72 35.66
C VAL A 110 8.28 21.94 35.96
N LYS A 111 8.92 23.09 36.21
CA LYS A 111 8.21 24.36 36.41
C LYS A 111 7.51 24.81 35.13
N GLN A 112 8.19 24.78 33.98
CA GLN A 112 7.59 25.08 32.69
C GLN A 112 6.41 24.16 32.39
N ALA A 113 6.57 22.85 32.63
CA ALA A 113 5.47 21.90 32.47
C ALA A 113 4.26 22.24 33.34
N TYR A 114 4.48 22.67 34.59
CA TYR A 114 3.39 23.09 35.48
C TYR A 114 2.69 24.36 34.98
N ASP A 115 3.46 25.38 34.60
CA ASP A 115 2.91 26.65 34.13
C ASP A 115 2.05 26.47 32.88
N VAL A 116 2.48 25.61 31.95
CA VAL A 116 1.75 25.26 30.73
C VAL A 116 0.49 24.44 31.00
N LEU A 117 0.57 23.38 31.82
CA LEU A 117 -0.55 22.47 32.03
C LEU A 117 -1.62 23.02 32.99
N MET A 118 -1.28 24.03 33.79
CA MET A 118 -2.22 24.64 34.72
C MET A 118 -3.12 25.68 34.02
N ASP A 119 -2.63 26.38 33.00
CA ASP A 119 -3.47 27.27 32.21
C ASP A 119 -4.25 26.48 31.15
N MET A 120 -5.57 26.69 31.06
CA MET A 120 -6.41 25.97 30.10
C MET A 120 -6.08 26.33 28.65
N GLU A 121 -5.75 27.59 28.37
CA GLU A 121 -5.45 28.06 27.01
C GLU A 121 -4.08 27.50 26.56
N PHE A 122 -3.05 27.60 27.41
CA PHE A 122 -1.74 27.02 27.09
C PHE A 122 -1.77 25.49 27.03
N ARG A 123 -2.56 24.82 27.87
CA ARG A 123 -2.72 23.36 27.82
C ARG A 123 -3.36 22.91 26.51
N GLU A 124 -4.37 23.62 26.00
CA GLU A 124 -4.99 23.29 24.72
C GLU A 124 -4.02 23.47 23.56
N VAL A 125 -3.28 24.58 23.54
CA VAL A 125 -2.24 24.86 22.54
C VAL A 125 -1.15 23.78 22.60
N TYR A 126 -0.68 23.43 23.80
CA TYR A 126 0.32 22.38 23.98
C TYR A 126 -0.15 21.02 23.47
N ASN A 127 -1.39 20.66 23.77
CA ASN A 127 -1.97 19.39 23.36
C ASN A 127 -2.01 19.25 21.83
N LYS A 128 -2.38 20.33 21.13
CA LYS A 128 -2.51 20.36 19.66
C LYS A 128 -1.18 20.56 18.92
N PHE A 129 -0.23 21.30 19.50
CA PHE A 129 0.95 21.80 18.79
C PHE A 129 2.29 21.51 19.47
N GLY A 130 2.28 20.86 20.63
CA GLY A 130 3.49 20.56 21.39
C GLY A 130 4.18 21.81 21.95
N SER A 131 5.45 21.67 22.31
CA SER A 131 6.26 22.75 22.91
C SER A 131 6.50 23.93 21.96
N ASP A 132 6.49 23.68 20.65
CA ASP A 132 6.71 24.70 19.63
C ASP A 132 5.57 25.73 19.57
N GLY A 133 4.34 25.27 19.84
CA GLY A 133 3.16 26.15 19.91
C GLY A 133 3.21 27.14 21.07
N ILE A 134 3.92 26.82 22.15
CA ILE A 134 4.00 27.66 23.36
C ILE A 134 5.13 28.69 23.23
N ASN A 135 6.29 28.26 22.72
CA ASN A 135 7.47 29.11 22.58
C ASN A 135 7.24 30.28 21.60
N ALA A 136 6.24 30.19 20.73
CA ALA A 136 5.96 31.22 19.74
C ALA A 136 5.42 32.53 20.33
N ASN A 137 4.85 32.54 21.56
CA ASN A 137 4.12 33.68 22.14
C ASN A 137 3.11 34.35 21.17
N LYS A 138 2.80 33.66 20.05
CA LYS A 138 1.87 34.07 19.03
C LYS A 138 0.56 33.49 19.49
N ARG A 139 -0.38 34.37 19.80
CA ARG A 139 -1.80 34.06 19.66
C ARG A 139 -1.95 33.30 18.35
N PHE A 140 -2.32 32.03 18.48
CA PHE A 140 -2.26 31.06 17.40
C PHE A 140 -3.16 31.54 16.25
N ASP A 141 -2.62 31.60 15.04
CA ASP A 141 -3.41 31.91 13.85
C ASP A 141 -3.79 30.57 13.21
N GLU A 142 -5.06 30.18 13.35
CA GLU A 142 -5.62 28.95 12.77
C GLU A 142 -5.24 28.78 11.29
N THR A 143 -5.02 29.89 10.57
CA THR A 143 -4.57 29.89 9.17
C THR A 143 -3.21 29.24 8.94
N THR A 144 -2.25 29.40 9.85
CA THR A 144 -0.90 28.81 9.70
C THR A 144 -0.98 27.30 9.74
N PHE A 145 -1.82 26.76 10.62
CA PHE A 145 -2.08 25.33 10.72
C PHE A 145 -2.73 24.76 9.46
N PHE A 146 -3.81 25.36 8.96
CA PHE A 146 -4.45 24.88 7.73
C PHE A 146 -3.50 24.95 6.53
N MET A 147 -2.58 25.92 6.51
CA MET A 147 -1.55 26.03 5.48
C MET A 147 -0.50 24.92 5.59
N GLU A 148 0.02 24.62 6.78
CA GLU A 148 0.97 23.50 6.99
C GLU A 148 0.33 22.15 6.63
N LEU A 149 -0.90 21.92 7.08
CA LEU A 149 -1.70 20.76 6.71
C LEU A 149 -1.84 20.68 5.18
N GLY A 150 -2.29 21.76 4.55
CA GLY A 150 -2.47 21.84 3.09
C GLY A 150 -1.18 21.56 2.33
N ILE A 151 -0.05 22.13 2.76
CA ILE A 151 1.26 21.93 2.15
C ILE A 151 1.69 20.48 2.27
N PHE A 152 1.54 19.86 3.45
CA PHE A 152 1.89 18.45 3.65
C PHE A 152 1.12 17.56 2.67
N TYR A 153 -0.22 17.64 2.66
CA TYR A 153 -1.06 16.77 1.84
C TYR A 153 -0.91 17.04 0.35
N LEU A 154 -0.71 18.29 -0.06
CA LEU A 154 -0.46 18.65 -1.45
C LEU A 154 0.90 18.13 -1.93
N THR A 155 1.95 18.33 -1.13
CA THR A 155 3.32 17.88 -1.46
C THR A 155 3.40 16.36 -1.51
N TRP A 156 2.87 15.68 -0.49
CA TRP A 156 2.85 14.22 -0.45
C TRP A 156 1.90 13.63 -1.50
N GLY A 157 0.76 14.27 -1.78
CA GLY A 157 -0.15 13.87 -2.85
C GLY A 157 0.49 13.99 -4.24
N MET A 158 1.18 15.10 -4.51
CA MET A 158 1.94 15.30 -5.75
C MET A 158 3.07 14.26 -5.85
N MET A 159 3.82 14.03 -4.78
CA MET A 159 4.90 13.03 -4.74
C MET A 159 4.37 11.62 -4.99
N ALA A 160 3.29 11.23 -4.33
CA ALA A 160 2.61 9.96 -4.53
C ALA A 160 2.19 9.78 -5.99
N TYR A 161 1.65 10.84 -6.61
CA TYR A 161 1.28 10.85 -8.02
C TYR A 161 2.51 10.65 -8.93
N VAL A 162 3.55 11.47 -8.78
CA VAL A 162 4.77 11.43 -9.59
C VAL A 162 5.45 10.07 -9.52
N LEU A 163 5.63 9.54 -8.31
CA LEU A 163 6.28 8.26 -8.12
C LEU A 163 5.46 7.12 -8.75
N THR A 164 4.13 7.25 -8.83
CA THR A 164 3.21 6.24 -9.39
C THR A 164 2.80 6.52 -10.84
N LEU A 165 3.51 7.40 -11.56
CA LEU A 165 3.35 7.63 -13.00
C LEU A 165 3.72 6.36 -13.78
N GLY A 166 2.75 5.47 -13.98
CA GLY A 166 2.90 4.25 -14.76
C GLY A 166 1.65 3.40 -14.73
N LYS A 167 1.26 2.83 -15.89
CA LYS A 167 0.07 1.96 -15.99
C LYS A 167 0.16 0.71 -15.09
N LYS A 168 1.39 0.25 -14.80
CA LYS A 168 1.67 -0.89 -13.91
C LYS A 168 1.49 -0.58 -12.42
N SER A 169 1.39 0.70 -12.06
CA SER A 169 1.36 1.16 -10.66
C SER A 169 -0.01 1.73 -10.27
N GLY A 170 -1.05 1.46 -11.05
CA GLY A 170 -2.41 1.99 -10.84
C GLY A 170 -2.99 1.65 -9.47
N ASP A 171 -2.84 0.40 -9.04
CA ASP A 171 -3.37 -0.07 -7.75
C ASP A 171 -2.57 0.51 -6.57
N ALA A 172 -1.23 0.58 -6.69
CA ALA A 172 -0.38 1.23 -5.71
C ALA A 172 -0.77 2.69 -5.50
N ARG A 173 -1.11 3.40 -6.58
CA ARG A 173 -1.58 4.78 -6.55
C ARG A 173 -2.88 4.87 -5.76
N GLN A 174 -3.87 4.03 -6.05
CA GLN A 174 -5.13 4.03 -5.31
C GLN A 174 -4.90 3.82 -3.82
N TRP A 175 -4.13 2.80 -3.42
CA TRP A 175 -3.86 2.52 -2.01
C TRP A 175 -3.16 3.68 -1.29
N THR A 176 -2.21 4.32 -1.99
CA THR A 176 -1.48 5.47 -1.46
C THR A 176 -2.41 6.66 -1.20
N PHE A 177 -3.24 7.02 -2.17
CA PHE A 177 -4.22 8.10 -2.02
C PHE A 177 -5.30 7.77 -0.98
N THR A 178 -5.75 6.53 -0.92
CA THR A 178 -6.69 6.08 0.11
C THR A 178 -6.10 6.22 1.50
N GLY A 179 -4.85 5.79 1.71
CA GLY A 179 -4.16 5.98 2.99
C GLY A 179 -3.98 7.46 3.35
N LEU A 180 -3.66 8.30 2.36
CA LEU A 180 -3.53 9.75 2.54
C LEU A 180 -4.86 10.40 2.95
N ILE A 181 -5.98 9.97 2.37
CA ILE A 181 -7.32 10.45 2.77
C ILE A 181 -7.67 9.99 4.19
N ILE A 182 -7.41 8.72 4.53
CA ILE A 182 -7.67 8.22 5.89
C ILE A 182 -6.85 9.00 6.92
N MET A 183 -5.57 9.22 6.63
CA MET A 183 -4.71 10.03 7.49
C MET A 183 -5.30 11.41 7.72
N LEU A 184 -5.72 12.09 6.65
CA LEU A 184 -6.33 13.42 6.74
C LEU A 184 -7.57 13.41 7.62
N VAL A 185 -8.44 12.42 7.45
CA VAL A 185 -9.65 12.28 8.27
C VAL A 185 -9.31 12.00 9.73
N LEU A 186 -8.32 11.14 10.00
CA LEU A 186 -7.87 10.84 11.37
C LEU A 186 -7.27 12.08 12.03
N GLU A 187 -6.44 12.83 11.31
CA GLU A 187 -5.81 14.06 11.79
C GLU A 187 -6.85 15.13 12.12
N ILE A 188 -7.79 15.38 11.21
CA ILE A 188 -8.91 16.30 11.47
C ILE A 188 -9.73 15.82 12.67
N SER A 189 -10.00 14.52 12.77
CA SER A 189 -10.77 13.94 13.89
C SER A 189 -10.05 14.12 15.23
N ILE A 190 -8.75 13.86 15.28
CA ILE A 190 -7.92 13.99 16.48
C ILE A 190 -7.84 15.46 16.91
N MET A 191 -7.63 16.38 15.98
CA MET A 191 -7.47 17.80 16.30
C MET A 191 -8.78 18.54 16.59
N THR A 192 -9.90 18.10 16.01
CA THR A 192 -11.23 18.69 16.26
C THR A 192 -11.90 18.11 17.51
N SER A 193 -11.37 17.01 18.05
CA SER A 193 -11.93 16.37 19.25
C SER A 193 -11.78 17.26 20.48
N GLN A 194 -12.88 17.48 21.19
CA GLN A 194 -12.89 18.20 22.48
C GLN A 194 -12.48 17.28 23.65
N THR A 195 -12.53 15.96 23.47
CA THR A 195 -12.14 14.93 24.44
C THR A 195 -10.98 14.11 23.91
N ASN A 196 -10.35 13.25 24.73
CA ASN A 196 -9.31 12.32 24.26
C ASN A 196 -9.83 11.44 23.11
N PRO A 197 -9.34 11.62 21.87
CA PRO A 197 -9.70 10.74 20.77
C PRO A 197 -8.91 9.43 20.83
N LEU A 198 -7.83 9.40 21.62
CA LEU A 198 -6.99 8.22 21.81
C LEU A 198 -7.47 7.40 23.02
N PRO A 199 -7.48 6.06 22.91
CA PRO A 199 -7.76 5.18 24.05
C PRO A 199 -6.77 5.42 25.18
N SER A 200 -7.26 5.87 26.33
CA SER A 200 -6.46 6.17 27.53
C SER A 200 -5.62 4.97 28.02
N ASN A 201 -6.08 3.75 27.74
CA ASN A 201 -5.38 2.51 28.09
C ASN A 201 -4.10 2.25 27.28
N LEU A 202 -4.01 2.75 26.04
CA LEU A 202 -2.85 2.51 25.17
C LEU A 202 -1.86 3.66 25.21
N PHE A 203 -2.34 4.90 25.35
CA PHE A 203 -1.50 6.09 25.29
C PHE A 203 -1.90 7.15 26.36
N PRO A 204 -1.63 6.89 27.64
CA PRO A 204 -2.12 7.73 28.75
C PRO A 204 -1.48 9.13 28.84
N THR A 205 -0.33 9.32 28.20
CA THR A 205 0.47 10.57 28.27
C THR A 205 0.71 11.21 26.90
N TRP A 206 0.14 10.65 25.83
CA TRP A 206 0.35 11.16 24.48
C TRP A 206 -0.57 12.33 24.18
N THR A 207 -0.04 13.31 23.47
CA THR A 207 -0.76 14.48 22.98
C THR A 207 -1.30 14.26 21.56
N GLU A 208 -2.28 15.07 21.15
CA GLU A 208 -2.78 15.08 19.77
C GLU A 208 -1.65 15.38 18.78
N TYR A 209 -0.79 16.33 19.15
CA TYR A 209 0.40 16.67 18.39
C TYR A 209 1.30 15.46 18.12
N GLU A 210 1.58 14.65 19.14
CA GLU A 210 2.43 13.46 18.99
C GLU A 210 1.78 12.37 18.15
N ALA A 211 0.47 12.20 18.26
CA ALA A 211 -0.26 11.24 17.44
C ALA A 211 -0.22 11.65 15.95
N VAL A 212 -0.44 12.93 15.66
CA VAL A 212 -0.33 13.47 14.29
C VAL A 212 1.11 13.40 13.78
N TRP A 213 2.08 13.74 14.62
CA TRP A 213 3.51 13.60 14.29
C TRP A 213 3.89 12.15 13.97
N LEU A 214 3.42 11.17 14.76
CA LEU A 214 3.65 9.76 14.49
C LEU A 214 3.03 9.36 13.16
N LEU A 215 1.78 9.79 12.93
CA LEU A 215 1.01 9.50 11.73
C LEU A 215 1.77 9.99 10.47
N HIS A 216 2.25 11.24 10.48
CA HIS A 216 3.10 11.80 9.41
C HIS A 216 4.45 11.08 9.28
N THR A 217 5.05 10.66 10.40
CA THR A 217 6.34 9.95 10.40
C THR A 217 6.25 8.56 9.79
N LEU A 218 5.12 7.87 9.97
CA LEU A 218 4.86 6.52 9.44
C LEU A 218 4.40 6.53 7.98
N PHE A 219 3.80 7.62 7.51
CA PHE A 219 3.24 7.72 6.16
C PHE A 219 4.25 7.43 5.02
N PRO A 220 5.51 7.90 5.04
CA PRO A 220 6.50 7.57 4.02
C PRO A 220 6.79 6.05 3.92
N ALA A 221 6.84 5.37 5.06
CA ALA A 221 7.03 3.92 5.11
C ALA A 221 5.82 3.19 4.54
N PHE A 222 4.61 3.65 4.89
CA PHE A 222 3.35 3.16 4.32
C PHE A 222 3.32 3.31 2.80
N MET A 223 3.65 4.49 2.27
CA MET A 223 3.70 4.71 0.82
C MET A 223 4.70 3.80 0.12
N ASN A 224 5.90 3.61 0.70
CA ASN A 224 6.87 2.66 0.17
C ASN A 224 6.32 1.24 0.14
N GLY A 225 5.64 0.83 1.22
CA GLY A 225 4.91 -0.43 1.28
C GLY A 225 3.90 -0.56 0.15
N CYS A 226 2.99 0.40 -0.02
CA CYS A 226 1.98 0.40 -1.08
C CYS A 226 2.58 0.29 -2.49
N ARG A 227 3.68 1.01 -2.75
CA ARG A 227 4.38 0.94 -4.04
C ARG A 227 5.02 -0.42 -4.29
N SER A 228 5.72 -0.93 -3.28
CA SER A 228 6.44 -2.19 -3.34
C SER A 228 5.49 -3.38 -3.49
N LEU A 229 4.39 -3.36 -2.74
CA LEU A 229 3.33 -4.37 -2.82
C LEU A 229 2.52 -4.26 -4.10
N GLY A 230 2.15 -3.05 -4.52
CA GLY A 230 1.36 -2.85 -5.74
C GLY A 230 2.10 -3.32 -6.99
N SER A 231 3.42 -3.09 -7.09
CA SER A 231 4.21 -3.66 -8.20
C SER A 231 4.33 -5.18 -8.13
N TYR A 232 4.32 -5.78 -6.94
CA TYR A 232 4.48 -7.22 -6.74
C TYR A 232 3.18 -8.01 -6.93
N LEU A 233 2.05 -7.37 -6.61
CA LEU A 233 0.71 -7.92 -6.75
C LEU A 233 0.07 -7.56 -8.10
N TYR A 234 0.71 -6.70 -8.90
CA TYR A 234 0.23 -6.34 -10.23
C TYR A 234 0.15 -7.57 -11.14
N VAL A 235 -1.08 -7.93 -11.52
CA VAL A 235 -1.37 -8.91 -12.58
C VAL A 235 -1.84 -8.14 -13.80
N ASP A 236 -1.14 -8.33 -14.92
CA ASP A 236 -1.47 -7.68 -16.19
C ASP A 236 -2.67 -8.38 -16.85
N LEU A 237 -3.87 -8.11 -16.33
CA LEU A 237 -5.12 -8.69 -16.80
C LEU A 237 -5.35 -8.44 -18.29
N GLU A 238 -4.91 -7.28 -18.80
CA GLU A 238 -5.07 -6.90 -20.20
C GLU A 238 -4.20 -7.76 -21.12
N LYS A 239 -2.95 -8.05 -20.73
CA LYS A 239 -2.13 -9.02 -21.46
C LYS A 239 -2.69 -10.43 -21.41
N GLN A 240 -3.16 -10.89 -20.25
CA GLN A 240 -3.78 -12.22 -20.14
C GLN A 240 -5.03 -12.33 -21.02
N THR A 241 -5.89 -11.32 -20.99
CA THR A 241 -7.10 -11.27 -21.83
C THR A 241 -6.74 -11.22 -23.31
N ARG A 242 -5.70 -10.47 -23.69
CA ARG A 242 -5.21 -10.41 -25.06
C ARG A 242 -4.60 -11.73 -25.52
N GLN A 243 -3.83 -12.41 -24.66
CA GLN A 243 -3.31 -13.75 -24.95
C GLN A 243 -4.44 -14.77 -25.10
N LEU A 244 -5.46 -14.71 -24.25
CA LEU A 244 -6.64 -15.55 -24.35
C LEU A 244 -7.42 -15.30 -25.64
N LEU A 245 -7.62 -14.03 -26.02
CA LEU A 245 -8.28 -13.66 -27.28
C LEU A 245 -7.51 -14.15 -28.49
N LEU A 246 -6.17 -14.03 -28.48
CA LEU A 246 -5.31 -14.54 -29.54
C LEU A 246 -5.40 -16.07 -29.64
N ALA A 247 -5.33 -16.77 -28.52
CA ALA A 247 -5.47 -18.23 -28.48
C ALA A 247 -6.84 -18.70 -28.99
N LEU A 248 -7.93 -18.01 -28.62
CA LEU A 248 -9.28 -18.31 -29.13
C LEU A 248 -9.40 -18.03 -30.63
N GLN A 249 -8.79 -16.95 -31.12
CA GLN A 249 -8.80 -16.63 -32.55
C GLN A 249 -8.02 -17.66 -33.36
N GLU A 250 -6.91 -18.14 -32.84
CA GLU A 250 -6.10 -19.20 -33.45
C GLU A 250 -6.89 -20.53 -33.51
N GLN A 251 -7.59 -20.91 -32.43
CA GLN A 251 -8.50 -22.06 -32.45
C GLN A 251 -9.60 -21.93 -33.52
N ASN A 252 -10.25 -20.77 -33.60
CA ASN A 252 -11.31 -20.55 -34.59
C ASN A 252 -10.79 -20.65 -36.03
N LYS A 253 -9.56 -20.18 -36.29
CA LYS A 253 -8.91 -20.31 -37.61
C LYS A 253 -8.65 -21.77 -37.95
N ASP A 254 -8.15 -22.56 -37.00
CA ASP A 254 -7.90 -23.99 -37.21
C ASP A 254 -9.19 -24.78 -37.47
N ILE A 255 -10.26 -24.49 -36.72
CA ILE A 255 -11.58 -25.10 -36.94
C ILE A 255 -12.10 -24.80 -38.36
N LEU A 256 -11.96 -23.56 -38.83
CA LEU A 256 -12.39 -23.17 -40.18
C LEU A 256 -11.59 -23.90 -41.28
N LEU A 257 -10.29 -24.11 -41.08
CA LEU A 257 -9.47 -24.89 -42.01
C LEU A 257 -9.88 -26.37 -42.03
N VAL A 258 -10.13 -26.96 -40.85
CA VAL A 258 -10.64 -28.33 -40.71
C VAL A 258 -11.97 -28.48 -41.44
N LEU A 259 -12.91 -27.55 -41.26
CA LEU A 259 -14.21 -27.57 -41.94
C LEU A 259 -14.06 -27.50 -43.46
N ARG A 260 -13.16 -26.64 -43.96
CA ARG A 260 -12.84 -26.54 -45.39
C ARG A 260 -12.31 -27.86 -45.93
N ASP A 261 -11.37 -28.49 -45.24
CA ASP A 261 -10.76 -29.75 -45.67
C ASP A 261 -11.77 -30.91 -45.67
N VAL A 262 -12.65 -30.96 -44.66
CA VAL A 262 -13.77 -31.92 -44.61
C VAL A 262 -14.73 -31.68 -45.77
N GLN A 263 -15.09 -30.43 -46.08
CA GLN A 263 -15.95 -30.10 -47.21
C GLN A 263 -15.34 -30.49 -48.55
N ILE A 264 -14.04 -30.26 -48.75
CA ILE A 264 -13.31 -30.70 -49.95
C ILE A 264 -13.33 -32.23 -50.02
N CYS A 265 -13.10 -32.92 -48.89
CA CYS A 265 -13.15 -34.38 -48.83
C CYS A 265 -14.55 -34.92 -49.17
N THR A 266 -15.62 -34.37 -48.59
CA THR A 266 -16.99 -34.82 -48.88
C THR A 266 -17.40 -34.53 -50.32
N GLN A 267 -17.02 -33.37 -50.88
CA GLN A 267 -17.23 -33.07 -52.29
C GLN A 267 -16.48 -34.04 -53.20
N SER A 268 -15.24 -34.42 -52.86
CA SER A 268 -14.49 -35.43 -53.63
C SER A 268 -15.13 -36.81 -53.56
N ILE A 269 -15.72 -37.18 -52.41
CA ILE A 269 -16.45 -38.43 -52.24
C ILE A 269 -17.79 -38.39 -53.00
N GLN A 270 -18.53 -37.28 -52.98
CA GLN A 270 -19.73 -37.13 -53.80
C GLN A 270 -19.40 -37.18 -55.29
N ALA A 271 -18.35 -36.48 -55.74
CA ALA A 271 -17.89 -36.51 -57.12
C ALA A 271 -17.45 -37.91 -57.58
N ASN A 272 -16.76 -38.67 -56.73
CA ASN A 272 -16.36 -40.06 -57.03
C ASN A 272 -17.49 -41.09 -56.83
N GLY A 273 -18.43 -40.84 -55.92
CA GLY A 273 -19.58 -41.71 -55.66
C GLY A 273 -20.64 -41.65 -56.75
N VAL A 274 -20.72 -40.53 -57.47
CA VAL A 274 -21.58 -40.39 -58.67
C VAL A 274 -21.01 -41.18 -59.86
N ALA A 275 -19.74 -41.60 -59.83
CA ALA A 275 -19.11 -42.39 -60.89
C ALA A 275 -19.37 -43.92 -60.81
N ALA A 276 -20.10 -44.40 -59.79
CA ALA A 276 -20.31 -45.83 -59.55
C ALA A 276 -21.66 -46.39 -60.04
N GLY A 277 -22.40 -45.67 -60.90
CA GLY A 277 -23.68 -46.12 -61.45
C GLY A 277 -23.81 -45.97 -62.96
N GLY A 278 -23.38 -46.98 -63.72
CA GLY A 278 -23.95 -47.35 -65.04
C GLY A 278 -23.47 -46.67 -66.34
N ALA A 279 -22.42 -47.25 -66.96
CA ALA A 279 -22.09 -47.40 -68.41
C ALA A 279 -22.08 -46.20 -69.42
N PRO A 280 -21.43 -46.31 -70.61
CA PRO A 280 -20.21 -47.04 -71.00
C PRO A 280 -19.04 -46.10 -71.39
N ARG A 281 -17.82 -46.65 -71.40
CA ARG A 281 -16.58 -45.95 -71.76
C ARG A 281 -16.60 -45.37 -73.19
N VAL A 282 -16.33 -44.07 -73.31
CA VAL A 282 -15.86 -43.43 -74.55
C VAL A 282 -14.37 -43.13 -74.41
N ALA A 283 -13.58 -43.60 -75.37
CA ALA A 283 -12.13 -43.48 -75.41
C ALA A 283 -11.69 -42.03 -75.65
N GLY A 284 -10.72 -41.55 -74.85
CA GLY A 284 -9.96 -40.33 -75.13
C GLY A 284 -9.95 -39.30 -74.00
N ALA A 285 -9.19 -39.54 -72.93
CA ALA A 285 -8.71 -38.48 -72.03
C ALA A 285 -7.47 -38.99 -71.26
N PRO A 286 -6.46 -38.12 -71.03
CA PRO A 286 -5.20 -38.53 -70.44
C PRO A 286 -5.39 -39.04 -69.00
N THR A 287 -4.70 -40.13 -68.71
CA THR A 287 -4.67 -40.80 -67.41
C THR A 287 -4.21 -39.82 -66.33
N ALA A 288 -5.13 -39.34 -65.48
CA ALA A 288 -4.76 -38.62 -64.28
C ALA A 288 -4.12 -39.62 -63.31
N THR A 289 -2.83 -39.43 -63.03
CA THR A 289 -2.07 -40.15 -62.01
C THR A 289 -2.83 -40.07 -60.68
N PRO A 290 -3.09 -41.19 -59.98
CA PRO A 290 -3.72 -41.12 -58.68
C PRO A 290 -2.74 -40.41 -57.74
N LEU A 291 -3.16 -39.28 -57.17
CA LEU A 291 -2.47 -38.66 -56.05
C LEU A 291 -2.51 -39.64 -54.87
N MET A 292 -1.48 -40.48 -54.81
CA MET A 292 -1.14 -41.30 -53.67
C MET A 292 -0.80 -40.35 -52.52
N GLY A 293 -1.52 -40.45 -51.40
CA GLY A 293 -1.08 -39.81 -50.15
C GLY A 293 -2.15 -39.07 -49.37
N ALA A 294 -3.27 -39.73 -49.06
CA ALA A 294 -3.89 -39.73 -47.74
C ALA A 294 -5.22 -40.47 -47.85
N THR A 295 -5.31 -41.66 -47.25
CA THR A 295 -6.62 -42.24 -46.96
C THR A 295 -7.42 -41.24 -46.12
N PRO A 296 -8.76 -41.13 -46.30
CA PRO A 296 -9.61 -40.23 -45.52
C PRO A 296 -9.36 -40.39 -44.01
N THR A 297 -9.08 -41.63 -43.58
CA THR A 297 -8.71 -42.01 -42.21
C THR A 297 -7.40 -41.38 -41.72
N GLY A 298 -6.40 -41.22 -42.59
CA GLY A 298 -5.12 -40.59 -42.26
C GLY A 298 -5.27 -39.08 -42.03
N LYS A 299 -6.02 -38.40 -42.88
CA LYS A 299 -6.36 -36.97 -42.70
C LYS A 299 -7.24 -36.74 -41.47
N ILE A 300 -8.23 -37.59 -41.23
CA ILE A 300 -9.06 -37.51 -40.01
C ILE A 300 -8.19 -37.68 -38.75
N ARG A 301 -7.22 -38.60 -38.76
CA ARG A 301 -6.29 -38.80 -37.64
C ARG A 301 -5.37 -37.60 -37.42
N GLU A 302 -4.85 -37.01 -38.49
CA GLU A 302 -4.05 -35.78 -38.42
C GLU A 302 -4.86 -34.59 -37.87
N LEU A 303 -6.12 -34.44 -38.30
CA LEU A 303 -7.03 -33.40 -37.79
C LEU A 303 -7.36 -33.61 -36.31
N GLN A 304 -7.51 -34.87 -35.88
CA GLN A 304 -7.75 -35.21 -34.48
C GLN A 304 -6.53 -34.92 -33.59
N GLU A 305 -5.32 -35.17 -34.09
CA GLU A 305 -4.07 -34.80 -33.40
C GLU A 305 -3.89 -33.28 -33.29
N ARG A 306 -4.18 -32.52 -34.36
CA ARG A 306 -4.14 -31.05 -34.33
C ARG A 306 -5.17 -30.46 -33.36
N LEU A 307 -6.39 -31.01 -33.34
CA LEU A 307 -7.43 -30.59 -32.39
C LEU A 307 -7.04 -30.90 -30.94
N GLN A 308 -6.46 -32.06 -30.68
CA GLN A 308 -5.97 -32.43 -29.34
C GLN A 308 -4.80 -31.56 -28.88
N ALA A 309 -3.84 -31.28 -29.76
CA ALA A 309 -2.72 -30.38 -29.46
C ALA A 309 -3.23 -28.96 -29.15
N SER A 310 -4.15 -28.44 -29.96
CA SER A 310 -4.79 -27.13 -29.77
C SER A 310 -5.59 -27.06 -28.46
N ASN A 311 -6.40 -28.08 -28.15
CA ASN A 311 -7.13 -28.17 -26.87
C ASN A 311 -6.19 -28.24 -25.66
N THR A 312 -5.03 -28.89 -25.80
CA THR A 312 -4.03 -28.97 -24.73
C THR A 312 -3.37 -27.61 -24.50
N GLN A 313 -3.08 -26.87 -25.56
CA GLN A 313 -2.53 -25.51 -25.50
C GLN A 313 -3.52 -24.51 -24.87
N VAL A 314 -4.80 -24.58 -25.23
CA VAL A 314 -5.84 -23.76 -24.61
C VAL A 314 -6.07 -24.13 -23.16
N ASN A 315 -6.11 -25.43 -22.83
CA ASN A 315 -6.22 -25.86 -21.43
C ASN A 315 -5.02 -25.43 -20.60
N ALA A 316 -3.80 -25.44 -21.17
CA ALA A 316 -2.61 -24.92 -20.50
C ALA A 316 -2.70 -23.40 -20.27
N ALA A 317 -3.10 -22.63 -21.29
CA ALA A 317 -3.32 -21.18 -21.17
C ALA A 317 -4.41 -20.84 -20.13
N VAL A 318 -5.53 -21.58 -20.12
CA VAL A 318 -6.62 -21.42 -19.14
C VAL A 318 -6.16 -21.82 -17.73
N LYS A 319 -5.29 -22.82 -17.59
CA LYS A 319 -4.77 -23.26 -16.29
C LYS A 319 -3.77 -22.25 -15.71
N ASP A 320 -2.93 -21.65 -16.56
CA ASP A 320 -2.05 -20.54 -16.16
C ASP A 320 -2.87 -19.31 -15.71
N ILE A 321 -3.98 -19.01 -16.41
CA ILE A 321 -4.93 -17.96 -16.00
C ILE A 321 -5.60 -18.30 -14.66
N LYS A 322 -6.02 -19.56 -14.43
CA LYS A 322 -6.64 -19.97 -13.16
C LYS A 322 -5.68 -19.95 -11.97
N PHE A 323 -4.41 -20.26 -12.18
CA PHE A 323 -3.40 -20.24 -11.12
C PHE A 323 -2.96 -18.81 -10.74
N ASP A 324 -3.03 -17.86 -11.67
CA ASP A 324 -2.70 -16.45 -11.42
C ASP A 324 -3.94 -15.61 -11.05
N GLY A 325 -5.13 -16.07 -11.42
CA GLY A 325 -6.43 -15.44 -11.16
C GLY A 325 -7.01 -15.65 -9.76
N SER A 326 -6.30 -16.29 -8.82
CA SER A 326 -6.74 -16.35 -7.41
C SER A 326 -6.60 -15.00 -6.67
N GLY A 327 -6.08 -13.96 -7.34
CA GLY A 327 -6.12 -12.57 -6.87
C GLY A 327 -7.50 -11.96 -7.09
N LYS A 328 -8.43 -12.23 -6.18
CA LYS A 328 -9.75 -11.54 -6.13
C LYS A 328 -9.55 -10.02 -6.21
N SER A 329 -10.20 -9.43 -7.22
CA SER A 329 -10.64 -8.05 -7.38
C SER A 329 -10.41 -7.11 -6.19
N SER A 330 -9.67 -6.03 -6.47
CA SER A 330 -9.31 -4.87 -5.65
C SER A 330 -10.46 -4.05 -5.04
N SER A 331 -11.68 -4.60 -4.92
CA SER A 331 -12.78 -3.98 -4.17
C SER A 331 -12.85 -4.47 -2.73
N MET A 332 -12.43 -5.71 -2.46
CA MET A 332 -12.54 -6.32 -1.13
C MET A 332 -11.63 -5.63 -0.09
N GLY A 333 -10.48 -5.09 -0.50
CA GLY A 333 -9.61 -4.30 0.37
C GLY A 333 -10.25 -2.96 0.78
N PHE A 334 -10.90 -2.28 -0.16
CA PHE A 334 -11.63 -1.04 0.10
C PHE A 334 -12.81 -1.26 1.06
N TYR A 335 -13.61 -2.31 0.84
CA TYR A 335 -14.70 -2.66 1.75
C TYR A 335 -14.21 -3.16 3.11
N ALA A 336 -13.14 -3.96 3.16
CA ALA A 336 -12.54 -4.41 4.42
C ALA A 336 -11.97 -3.24 5.23
N MET A 337 -11.44 -2.21 4.56
CA MET A 337 -10.93 -1.00 5.19
C MET A 337 -12.06 -0.09 5.70
N ILE A 338 -13.16 0.06 4.95
CA ILE A 338 -14.37 0.75 5.42
C ILE A 338 -14.99 0.02 6.61
N ILE A 339 -15.07 -1.31 6.55
CA ILE A 339 -15.57 -2.13 7.66
C ILE A 339 -14.63 -2.03 8.88
N GLY A 340 -13.31 -2.00 8.64
CA GLY A 340 -12.31 -1.76 9.68
C GLY A 340 -12.43 -0.37 10.32
N TYR A 341 -12.71 0.67 9.52
CA TYR A 341 -12.99 2.02 10.01
C TYR A 341 -14.25 2.07 10.86
N ILE A 342 -15.33 1.41 10.40
CA ILE A 342 -16.56 1.28 11.18
C ILE A 342 -16.24 0.57 12.51
N ALA A 343 -15.55 -0.57 12.48
CA ALA A 343 -15.20 -1.31 13.70
C ALA A 343 -14.31 -0.52 14.67
N MET A 344 -13.30 0.20 14.18
CA MET A 344 -12.43 1.06 14.99
C MET A 344 -13.21 2.25 15.56
N SER A 345 -14.12 2.86 14.78
CA SER A 345 -14.96 3.97 15.24
C SER A 345 -15.95 3.57 16.34
N TYR A 346 -16.31 2.28 16.44
CA TYR A 346 -17.11 1.74 17.54
C TYR A 346 -16.26 1.32 18.75
N LEU A 347 -14.97 1.04 18.57
CA LEU A 347 -14.03 0.73 19.64
C LEU A 347 -13.48 1.97 20.36
N PHE A 348 -13.43 3.12 19.66
CA PHE A 348 -12.95 4.40 20.20
C PHE A 348 -14.07 5.41 20.43
N LYS A 349 -15.30 4.93 20.63
CA LYS A 349 -16.45 5.76 21.00
C LYS A 349 -16.74 5.71 22.49
#